data_AF-A0A9P7CJH4-F1
#
_entry.id   AF-A0A9P7CJH4-F1
#
_cell.length_a   1.000
_cell.length_b   1.000
_cell.length_c   1.000
_cell.angle_alpha   90.00
_cell.angle_beta   90.00
_cell.angle_gamma   90.00
#
_symmetry.space_group_name_H-M   'P 1'
#
loop_
_entity.id
_entity.type
_entity.pdbx_description
1 polymer ?
#
loop_
_entity_poly.entity_id
_entity_poly.type
_entity_poly.pdbx_seq_one_letter_code
_entity_poly.pdbx_strand_id
1 'polypeptide(L)'
;MWTLGELKEYQVVGRKLPSETEASPKLYRMRIFAPNDVVAKSRFWYFLKKLRKVKKAAGEIVALNQIHEKRPEQIKNFGIWIRYDSRSGTHNMYKEYRAMSRVEAVDTCCKVFG
;
A
#
# COMPACT_ATOMS: atom_id res chain seq x y z
N MET A 1 -7.59 -10.52 5.20
CA MET A 1 -7.81 -9.19 4.60
C MET A 1 -8.94 -9.40 3.61
N TRP A 2 -10.18 -9.22 4.04
CA TRP A 2 -11.35 -9.58 3.22
C TRP A 2 -11.51 -8.56 2.10
N THR A 3 -11.24 -8.98 0.87
CA THR A 3 -11.43 -8.20 -0.36
C THR A 3 -12.93 -8.14 -0.69
N LEU A 4 -13.69 -7.36 0.09
CA LEU A 4 -15.11 -7.11 -0.18
C LEU A 4 -15.35 -6.02 -1.24
N GLY A 5 -14.30 -5.52 -1.90
CA GLY A 5 -14.42 -4.50 -2.93
C GLY A 5 -13.20 -4.43 -3.85
N GLU A 6 -13.43 -3.89 -5.05
CA GLU A 6 -12.42 -3.65 -6.08
C GLU A 6 -11.26 -2.83 -5.51
N LEU A 7 -10.04 -3.34 -5.63
CA LEU A 7 -8.85 -2.64 -5.17
C LEU A 7 -8.60 -1.38 -6.03
N LYS A 8 -8.03 -0.35 -5.40
CA LYS A 8 -7.53 0.86 -6.06
C LYS A 8 -6.11 1.11 -5.57
N GLU A 9 -5.27 1.66 -6.43
CA GLU A 9 -3.91 2.06 -6.05
C GLU A 9 -3.92 3.49 -5.51
N TYR A 10 -3.42 3.69 -4.29
CA TYR A 10 -3.28 5.01 -3.66
C TYR A 10 -1.82 5.33 -3.39
N GLN A 11 -1.41 6.55 -3.71
CA GLN A 11 -0.22 7.16 -3.15
C GLN A 11 -0.61 7.90 -1.86
N VAL A 12 -0.12 7.42 -0.73
CA VAL A 12 -0.30 8.08 0.57
C VAL A 12 1.03 8.67 1.00
N VAL A 13 1.03 9.96 1.32
CA VAL A 13 2.18 10.69 1.85
C VAL A 13 1.85 11.19 3.25
N GLY A 14 2.72 10.92 4.21
CA GLY A 14 2.56 11.40 5.59
C GLY A 14 3.88 11.63 6.28
N ARG A 15 3.82 12.33 7.42
CA ARG A 15 4.97 12.68 8.25
C ARG A 15 4.58 12.71 9.72
N LYS A 16 5.58 12.85 10.60
CA LYS A 16 5.33 13.27 11.98
C LYS A 16 4.83 14.72 12.00
N LEU A 17 4.11 15.08 13.04
CA LEU A 17 3.81 16.49 13.30
C LEU A 17 5.12 17.25 13.55
N PRO A 18 5.27 18.46 12.99
CA PRO A 18 6.40 19.33 13.31
C PRO A 18 6.49 19.62 14.82
N SER A 19 7.70 19.69 15.34
CA SER A 19 7.99 20.11 16.72
C SER A 19 9.09 21.17 16.74
N GLU A 20 9.28 21.84 17.87
CA GLU A 20 10.39 22.80 18.06
C GLU A 20 11.76 22.16 17.78
N THR A 21 11.91 20.87 18.10
CA THR A 21 13.12 20.08 17.86
C THR A 21 13.25 19.57 16.42
N GLU A 22 12.15 19.41 15.68
CA GLU A 22 12.14 18.91 14.30
C GLU A 22 11.08 19.68 13.51
N ALA A 23 11.42 20.91 13.08
CA ALA A 23 10.49 21.80 12.37
C ALA A 23 10.09 21.29 10.98
N SER A 24 10.95 20.49 10.33
CA SER A 24 10.70 19.89 9.02
C SER A 24 10.84 18.37 9.07
N PRO A 25 9.84 17.64 9.59
CA PRO A 25 9.91 16.18 9.67
C PRO A 25 9.93 15.52 8.29
N LYS A 26 10.66 14.41 8.19
CA LYS A 26 10.78 13.64 6.96
C LYS A 26 9.42 13.15 6.43
N LEU A 27 9.18 13.34 5.14
CA LEU A 27 8.02 12.80 4.42
C LEU A 27 8.23 11.33 4.05
N TYR A 28 7.19 10.52 4.28
CA TYR A 28 7.12 9.12 3.89
C TYR A 28 6.03 8.93 2.85
N ARG A 29 6.37 8.27 1.74
CA ARG A 29 5.45 7.95 0.65
C ARG A 29 5.30 6.44 0.52
N MET A 30 4.06 5.96 0.44
CA MET A 30 3.74 4.55 0.21
C MET A 30 2.72 4.43 -0.93
N ARG A 31 2.83 3.34 -1.70
CA ARG A 31 1.77 2.88 -2.60
C ARG A 31 0.96 1.81 -1.87
N ILE A 32 -0.34 2.01 -1.79
CA ILE A 32 -1.25 1.14 -1.04
C ILE A 32 -2.40 0.72 -1.94
N PHE A 33 -2.61 -0.59 -2.03
CA PHE A 33 -3.76 -1.18 -2.69
C PHE A 33 -4.88 -1.37 -1.66
N ALA A 34 -6.00 -0.70 -1.85
CA ALA A 34 -7.12 -0.69 -0.92
C ALA A 34 -8.45 -0.40 -1.64
N PRO A 35 -9.61 -0.82 -1.11
CA PRO A 35 -10.91 -0.56 -1.75
C PRO A 35 -11.34 0.92 -1.71
N ASN A 36 -10.90 1.67 -0.70
CA ASN A 36 -11.23 3.08 -0.51
C ASN A 36 -10.12 3.83 0.24
N ASP A 37 -10.26 5.15 0.31
CA ASP A 37 -9.30 6.05 0.94
C ASP A 37 -9.17 5.80 2.46
N VAL A 38 -10.27 5.49 3.16
CA VAL A 38 -10.28 5.18 4.60
C VAL A 38 -9.38 3.98 4.90
N VAL A 39 -9.53 2.90 4.14
CA VAL A 39 -8.70 1.70 4.29
C VAL A 39 -7.25 1.99 3.89
N ALA A 40 -7.03 2.79 2.84
CA ALA A 40 -5.70 3.20 2.44
C ALA A 40 -4.96 3.96 3.55
N LYS A 41 -5.61 4.95 4.19
CA LYS A 41 -5.08 5.69 5.34
C LYS A 41 -4.78 4.76 6.52
N SER A 42 -5.68 3.83 6.82
CA SER A 42 -5.48 2.85 7.90
C SER A 42 -4.26 1.96 7.67
N ARG A 43 -4.10 1.42 6.45
CA ARG A 43 -2.94 0.61 6.07
C ARG A 43 -1.63 1.40 6.07
N PHE A 44 -1.67 2.67 5.66
CA PHE A 44 -0.50 3.56 5.74
C PHE A 44 0.01 3.66 7.17
N TRP A 45 -0.87 3.96 8.13
CA TRP A 45 -0.48 4.04 9.55
C TRP A 45 0.00 2.71 10.12
N TYR A 46 -0.60 1.60 9.70
CA TYR A 46 -0.15 0.26 10.08
C TYR A 46 1.31 0.01 9.66
N PHE A 47 1.64 0.26 8.40
CA PHE A 47 3.01 0.07 7.90
C PHE A 47 3.99 1.10 8.44
N LEU A 48 3.59 2.36 8.55
CA LEU A 48 4.46 3.41 9.06
C LEU A 48 4.82 3.20 10.54
N LYS A 49 3.87 2.70 11.35
CA LYS A 49 4.15 2.28 12.74
C LYS A 49 5.18 1.16 12.79
N LYS A 50 5.05 0.14 11.94
CA LYS A 50 5.98 -1.01 11.89
C LYS A 50 7.38 -0.61 11.41
N LEU A 51 7.46 0.26 10.39
CA LEU A 51 8.73 0.61 9.73
C LEU A 51 9.47 1.76 10.41
N ARG A 52 8.75 2.73 10.99
CA ARG A 52 9.31 4.00 11.48
C ARG A 52 8.86 4.39 12.89
N LYS A 53 8.08 3.53 13.57
CA LYS A 53 7.54 3.77 14.92
C LYS A 53 6.70 5.06 15.06
N VAL A 54 6.19 5.60 13.95
CA VAL A 54 5.29 6.76 13.95
C VAL A 54 3.84 6.30 14.08
N LYS A 55 3.10 6.91 15.01
CA LYS A 55 1.68 6.62 15.26
C LYS A 55 0.81 7.71 14.61
N LYS A 56 -0.43 7.35 14.26
CA LYS A 56 -1.44 8.30 13.75
C LYS A 56 -1.62 9.53 14.64
N ALA A 57 -1.58 9.37 15.97
CA ALA A 57 -1.76 10.48 16.90
C ALA A 57 -0.60 11.51 16.89
N ALA A 58 0.59 11.11 16.42
CA ALA A 58 1.78 11.96 16.39
C ALA A 58 2.23 12.28 14.95
N GLY A 59 1.30 12.18 13.99
CA GLY A 59 1.59 12.38 12.59
C GLY A 59 0.37 12.80 11.80
N GLU A 60 0.62 13.26 10.59
CA GLU A 60 -0.40 13.71 9.66
C GLU A 60 -0.19 13.09 8.28
N ILE A 61 -1.28 12.94 7.53
CA ILE A 61 -1.24 12.62 6.11
C ILE A 61 -1.25 13.94 5.35
N VAL A 62 -0.19 14.19 4.59
CA VAL A 62 0.00 15.42 3.82
C VAL A 62 -0.68 15.33 2.46
N ALA A 63 -0.72 14.14 1.86
CA ALA A 63 -1.40 13.92 0.59
C ALA A 63 -1.95 12.50 0.48
N LEU A 64 -3.11 12.36 -0.17
CA LEU A 64 -3.66 11.09 -0.60
C LEU A 64 -4.16 11.25 -2.03
N ASN A 65 -3.54 10.54 -2.96
CA ASN A 65 -3.88 10.58 -4.38
C ASN A 65 -4.16 9.17 -4.88
N GLN A 66 -5.28 8.96 -5.56
CA GLN A 66 -5.52 7.73 -6.30
C GLN A 66 -4.65 7.73 -7.57
N ILE A 67 -3.94 6.63 -7.81
CA ILE A 67 -3.14 6.40 -9.02
C ILE A 67 -3.97 5.57 -9.99
N HIS A 68 -4.10 6.06 -11.21
CA HIS A 68 -4.69 5.32 -12.32
C HIS A 68 -3.58 4.75 -13.22
N GLU A 69 -3.87 3.63 -13.88
CA GLU A 69 -2.94 3.01 -14.82
C GLU A 69 -2.72 3.95 -16.02
N LYS A 70 -1.45 4.21 -16.39
CA LYS A 70 -1.14 5.20 -17.43
C LYS A 70 -1.50 4.72 -18.83
N ARG A 71 -1.43 3.41 -19.04
CA ARG A 71 -1.71 2.77 -20.33
C ARG A 71 -2.61 1.56 -20.09
N PRO A 72 -3.92 1.78 -19.88
CA PRO A 72 -4.85 0.71 -19.52
C PRO A 72 -5.09 -0.29 -20.65
N GLU A 73 -4.74 0.04 -21.89
CA GLU A 73 -4.94 -0.81 -23.08
C GLU A 73 -3.71 -1.67 -23.41
N GLN A 74 -2.62 -1.56 -22.65
CA GLN A 74 -1.39 -2.32 -22.89
C GLN A 74 -1.20 -3.40 -21.83
N ILE A 75 -1.16 -4.66 -22.27
CA ILE A 75 -0.78 -5.80 -21.43
C ILE A 75 0.67 -5.65 -20.98
N LYS A 76 0.93 -5.92 -19.68
CA LYS A 76 2.25 -5.87 -19.06
C LYS A 76 2.48 -7.10 -18.18
N ASN A 77 3.74 -7.38 -17.89
CA ASN A 77 4.13 -8.34 -16.88
C ASN A 77 4.46 -7.59 -15.58
N PHE A 78 3.87 -8.01 -14.47
CA PHE A 78 4.06 -7.43 -13.14
C PHE A 78 4.67 -8.47 -12.20
N GLY A 79 5.89 -8.21 -11.73
CA GLY A 79 6.50 -8.96 -10.64
C GLY A 79 6.01 -8.43 -9.29
N ILE A 80 5.45 -9.32 -8.48
CA ILE A 80 4.93 -8.99 -7.15
C ILE A 80 5.74 -9.77 -6.11
N TRP A 81 6.40 -9.03 -5.23
CA TRP A 81 6.99 -9.57 -4.00
C TRP A 81 5.97 -9.47 -2.88
N ILE A 82 5.64 -10.60 -2.26
CA ILE A 82 4.74 -10.68 -1.13
C ILE A 82 5.45 -11.30 0.07
N ARG A 83 5.06 -10.83 1.26
CA ARG A 83 5.32 -11.50 2.52
C ARG A 83 3.96 -11.84 3.12
N TYR A 84 3.72 -13.13 3.37
CA TYR A 84 2.45 -13.59 3.94
C TYR A 84 2.70 -14.52 5.13
N ASP A 85 1.74 -14.56 6.04
CA ASP A 85 1.75 -15.46 7.18
C ASP A 85 0.92 -16.70 6.84
N SER A 86 1.55 -17.88 6.89
CA SER A 86 0.90 -19.18 6.79
C SER A 86 0.51 -19.70 8.18
N ARG A 87 -0.11 -20.89 8.26
CA ARG A 87 -0.36 -21.56 9.54
C ARG A 87 0.92 -21.91 10.32
N SER A 88 2.05 -22.01 9.62
CA SER A 88 3.32 -22.51 10.17
C SER A 88 4.41 -21.44 10.24
N GLY A 89 4.19 -20.23 9.73
CA GLY A 89 5.17 -19.14 9.81
C GLY A 89 5.04 -18.09 8.71
N THR A 90 5.98 -17.14 8.68
CA THR A 90 6.01 -16.07 7.69
C THR A 90 6.89 -16.47 6.50
N HIS A 91 6.35 -16.33 5.29
CA HIS A 91 7.06 -16.67 4.05
C HIS A 91 7.14 -15.47 3.11
N ASN A 92 8.29 -15.33 2.44
CA ASN A 92 8.44 -14.39 1.33
C ASN A 92 8.25 -15.17 0.01
N MET A 93 7.59 -14.54 -0.95
CA MET A 93 7.35 -15.13 -2.28
C MET A 93 7.47 -14.04 -3.35
N TYR A 94 7.94 -14.45 -4.52
CA TYR A 94 7.90 -13.66 -5.74
C TYR A 94 7.01 -14.38 -6.75
N LYS A 95 6.13 -13.63 -7.43
CA LYS A 95 5.30 -14.19 -8.50
C LYS A 95 5.01 -13.14 -9.56
N GLU A 96 4.95 -13.58 -10.80
CA GLU A 96 4.67 -12.72 -11.96
C GLU A 96 3.22 -12.89 -12.43
N TYR A 97 2.60 -11.78 -12.83
CA TYR A 97 1.24 -11.73 -13.36
C TYR A 97 1.21 -10.94 -14.67
N ARG A 98 0.50 -11.47 -15.65
CA ARG A 98 0.22 -10.77 -16.91
C ARG A 98 -1.14 -10.09 -16.79
N ALA A 99 -1.16 -8.76 -16.83
CA ALA A 99 -2.37 -7.96 -16.57
C ALA A 99 -2.33 -6.62 -17.32
N MET A 100 -3.46 -5.89 -17.35
CA MET A 100 -3.56 -4.55 -17.95
C MET A 100 -3.07 -3.46 -16.98
N SER A 101 -3.29 -3.67 -15.67
CA SER A 101 -2.96 -2.72 -14.61
C SER A 101 -2.31 -3.37 -13.39
N ARG A 102 -1.61 -2.55 -12.57
CA ARG A 102 -1.07 -3.01 -11.27
C ARG A 102 -2.16 -3.46 -10.31
N VAL A 103 -3.31 -2.77 -10.33
CA VAL A 103 -4.45 -3.08 -9.48
C VAL A 103 -4.97 -4.48 -9.79
N GLU A 104 -5.19 -4.78 -11.07
CA GLU A 104 -5.62 -6.09 -11.53
C GLU A 104 -4.61 -7.18 -11.14
N ALA A 105 -3.31 -6.96 -11.37
CA ALA A 105 -2.28 -7.91 -10.98
C ALA A 105 -2.27 -8.21 -9.48
N VAL A 106 -2.42 -7.17 -8.64
CA VAL A 106 -2.49 -7.34 -7.17
C VAL A 106 -3.79 -8.01 -6.75
N ASP A 107 -4.92 -7.70 -7.40
CA ASP A 107 -6.20 -8.32 -7.13
C ASP A 107 -6.17 -9.82 -7.46
N THR A 108 -5.63 -10.20 -8.63
CA THR A 108 -5.37 -11.60 -8.99
C THR A 108 -4.47 -12.27 -7.95
N CYS A 109 -3.40 -11.59 -7.52
CA CYS A 109 -2.52 -12.10 -6.48
C CYS A 109 -3.26 -12.35 -5.16
N CYS A 110 -4.07 -11.40 -4.70
CA CYS A 110 -4.86 -11.54 -3.48
C CYS A 110 -5.87 -12.69 -3.56
N LYS A 111 -6.50 -12.91 -4.72
CA LYS A 111 -7.45 -14.03 -4.92
C LYS A 111 -6.80 -15.41 -4.90
N VAL A 112 -5.52 -15.51 -5.28
CA VAL A 112 -4.78 -16.79 -5.27
C VAL A 112 -4.31 -17.18 -3.86
N PHE A 113 -4.03 -16.19 -3.01
CA PHE A 113 -3.53 -16.41 -1.64
C PHE A 113 -4.54 -16.11 -0.54
N GLY A 114 -5.77 -15.76 -0.91
CA GLY A 114 -6.88 -15.39 -0.02
C GLY A 114 -7.57 -16.58 0.61
#